data_AF-A0A1H7E3H5-F1
#
_entry.id   AF-A0A1H7E3H5-F1
#
_cell.length_a   1.000
_cell.length_b   1.000
_cell.length_c   1.000
_cell.angle_alpha   90.00
_cell.angle_beta   90.00
_cell.angle_gamma   90.00
#
_symmetry.space_group_name_H-M   'P 1'
#
loop_
_entity.id
_entity.type
_entity.pdbx_description
1 polymer ?
#
loop_
_entity_poly.entity_id
_entity_poly.type
_entity_poly.pdbx_seq_one_letter_code
_entity_poly.pdbx_strand_id
1 'polypeptide(L)'
;MRALRHFLTAHGERVWRDYGFVDAFCEDRGWFANTFLAIDQGPIVVMMENHRTGLLWKLFMGVPEVQAGLRALDFSSPHLGPSAL
;
A
#
# COMPACT_ATOMS: atom_id res chain seq x y z
N MET A 1 0.11 -1.80 12.48
CA MET A 1 0.85 -3.02 12.93
C MET A 1 0.09 -3.99 13.83
N ARG A 2 -0.99 -3.61 14.55
CA ARG A 2 -1.72 -4.55 15.43
C ARG A 2 -2.34 -5.73 14.64
N ALA A 3 -3.08 -5.43 13.58
CA ALA A 3 -3.69 -6.45 12.71
C ALA A 3 -2.64 -7.41 12.13
N LEU A 4 -1.55 -6.88 11.56
CA LEU A 4 -0.44 -7.67 11.04
C LEU A 4 0.06 -8.73 12.04
N ARG A 5 0.36 -8.29 13.27
CA ARG A 5 0.84 -9.21 14.32
C ARG A 5 -0.23 -10.23 14.67
N HIS A 6 -1.47 -9.79 14.83
CA HIS A 6 -2.58 -10.69 15.15
C HIS A 6 -2.74 -11.77 14.08
N PHE A 7 -2.82 -11.42 12.79
CA PHE A 7 -2.97 -12.39 11.70
C PHE A 7 -1.86 -13.43 11.68
N LEU A 8 -0.60 -13.02 11.86
CA LEU A 8 0.53 -13.95 11.92
C LEU A 8 0.44 -14.87 13.14
N THR A 9 0.12 -14.33 14.31
CA THR A 9 0.08 -15.12 15.56
C THR A 9 -1.15 -16.03 15.69
N ALA A 10 -2.31 -15.57 15.22
CA ALA A 10 -3.59 -16.26 15.41
C ALA A 10 -3.91 -17.26 14.28
N HIS A 11 -3.42 -17.01 13.06
CA HIS A 11 -3.75 -17.84 11.91
C HIS A 11 -2.54 -18.49 11.23
N GLY A 12 -1.32 -18.00 11.45
CA GLY A 12 -0.08 -18.63 10.99
C GLY A 12 -0.11 -19.01 9.51
N GLU A 13 0.20 -20.27 9.21
CA GLU A 13 0.26 -20.82 7.84
C GLU A 13 -1.10 -20.82 7.09
N ARG A 14 -2.22 -20.61 7.79
CA ARG A 14 -3.54 -20.48 7.13
C ARG A 14 -3.66 -19.18 6.34
N VAL A 15 -2.94 -18.13 6.77
CA VAL A 15 -2.95 -16.83 6.10
C VAL A 15 -1.60 -16.43 5.56
N TRP A 16 -0.48 -16.93 6.11
CA TRP A 16 0.87 -16.58 5.68
C TRP A 16 1.52 -17.74 4.93
N ARG A 17 1.76 -17.57 3.63
CA ARG A 17 2.34 -18.61 2.77
C ARG A 17 3.40 -18.00 1.83
N ASP A 18 3.67 -18.66 0.72
CA ASP A 18 4.80 -18.39 -0.18
C ASP A 18 4.94 -16.92 -0.62
N TYR A 19 3.83 -16.20 -0.79
CA TYR A 19 3.81 -14.80 -1.25
C TYR A 19 3.32 -13.80 -0.19
N GLY A 20 3.30 -14.19 1.08
CA GLY A 20 2.81 -13.36 2.19
C GLY A 20 1.37 -13.70 2.57
N PHE A 21 0.54 -12.69 2.83
CA PHE A 21 -0.85 -12.92 3.22
C PHE A 21 -1.69 -13.39 2.04
N VAL A 22 -2.48 -14.45 2.24
CA VAL A 22 -3.53 -14.86 1.30
C VAL A 22 -4.53 -13.73 1.09
N ASP A 23 -5.21 -13.76 -0.05
CA ASP A 23 -6.09 -12.70 -0.52
C ASP A 23 -7.20 -12.30 0.47
N ALA A 24 -7.83 -13.29 1.11
CA ALA A 24 -8.88 -13.07 2.10
C ALA A 24 -9.09 -14.30 2.98
N PHE A 25 -9.79 -14.11 4.10
CA PHE A 25 -10.27 -15.20 4.95
C PHE A 25 -11.57 -14.80 5.68
N CYS A 26 -12.31 -15.78 6.18
CA CYS A 26 -13.53 -15.63 6.97
C CYS A 26 -13.53 -16.69 8.08
N GLU A 27 -13.24 -16.27 9.31
CA GLU A 27 -13.12 -17.16 10.47
C GLU A 27 -14.42 -17.89 10.80
N ASP A 28 -15.55 -17.17 10.79
CA ASP A 28 -16.88 -17.72 11.08
C ASP A 28 -17.27 -18.86 10.13
N ARG A 29 -16.71 -18.87 8.91
CA ARG A 29 -16.94 -19.92 7.90
C ARG A 29 -15.77 -20.91 7.79
N GLY A 30 -14.72 -20.74 8.59
CA GLY A 30 -13.49 -21.52 8.48
C GLY A 30 -12.80 -21.42 7.12
N TRP A 31 -13.08 -20.37 6.33
CA TRP A 31 -12.64 -20.25 4.94
C TRP A 31 -11.39 -19.36 4.83
N PHE A 32 -10.39 -19.83 4.08
CA PHE A 32 -9.12 -19.15 3.86
C PHE A 32 -8.81 -19.28 2.36
N ALA A 33 -8.48 -18.17 1.72
CA ALA A 33 -8.17 -18.17 0.30
C ALA A 33 -6.91 -19.00 0.00
N ASN A 34 -6.90 -19.68 -1.15
CA ASN A 34 -5.71 -20.33 -1.71
C ASN A 34 -5.08 -19.48 -2.82
N THR A 35 -5.41 -18.20 -2.87
CA THR A 35 -5.06 -17.28 -3.96
C THR A 35 -4.25 -16.11 -3.44
N PHE A 36 -3.49 -15.53 -4.37
CA PHE A 36 -2.79 -14.26 -4.22
C PHE A 36 -3.09 -13.44 -5.47
N LEU A 37 -3.63 -12.25 -5.29
CA LEU A 37 -3.90 -11.34 -6.39
C LEU A 37 -2.84 -10.24 -6.41
N ALA A 38 -2.23 -9.99 -7.57
CA ALA A 38 -1.18 -8.98 -7.70
C ALA A 38 -1.65 -7.59 -7.25
N ILE A 39 -2.91 -7.25 -7.52
CA ILE A 39 -3.52 -5.97 -7.14
C ILE A 39 -3.70 -5.83 -5.62
N ASP A 40 -3.73 -6.93 -4.86
CA ASP A 40 -3.86 -6.93 -3.41
C ASP A 40 -2.49 -7.04 -2.72
N GLN A 41 -1.59 -7.84 -3.27
CA GLN A 41 -0.23 -8.02 -2.73
C GLN A 41 0.67 -6.82 -2.99
N GLY A 42 0.60 -6.24 -4.19
CA GLY A 42 1.46 -5.12 -4.61
C GLY A 42 1.35 -3.93 -3.66
N PRO A 43 0.14 -3.44 -3.34
CA PRO A 43 -0.04 -2.34 -2.42
C PRO A 43 0.47 -2.61 -1.00
N ILE A 44 0.46 -3.86 -0.51
CA ILE A 44 1.02 -4.17 0.81
C ILE A 44 2.49 -3.78 0.87
N VAL A 45 3.29 -4.21 -0.11
CA VAL A 45 4.72 -3.91 -0.18
C VAL A 45 4.95 -2.41 -0.40
N VAL A 46 4.26 -1.82 -1.39
CA VAL A 46 4.41 -0.40 -1.75
C VAL A 46 4.07 0.51 -0.56
N MET A 47 2.97 0.23 0.13
CA MET A 47 2.51 1.08 1.23
C MET A 47 3.29 0.84 2.52
N MET A 48 3.81 -0.37 2.76
CA MET A 48 4.78 -0.60 3.83
C MET A 48 6.06 0.21 3.60
N GLU A 49 6.58 0.25 2.38
CA GLU A 49 7.79 1.02 2.09
C GLU A 49 7.53 2.55 2.10
N ASN A 50 6.38 3.00 1.60
CA ASN A 50 5.97 4.39 1.74
C ASN A 50 5.83 4.81 3.20
N HIS A 51 5.32 3.94 4.07
CA HIS A 51 5.29 4.21 5.51
C HIS A 51 6.69 4.34 6.12
N ARG A 52 7.64 3.49 5.71
CA ARG A 52 9.02 3.47 6.26
C ARG A 52 9.86 4.65 5.80
N THR A 53 9.85 4.96 4.51
CA THR A 53 10.79 5.90 3.89
C THR A 53 10.12 6.93 2.97
N GLY A 54 8.88 6.68 2.55
CA GLY A 54 8.18 7.46 1.55
C GLY A 54 8.73 7.30 0.13
N LEU A 55 9.46 6.21 -0.16
CA LEU A 55 10.20 6.04 -1.42
C LEU A 55 9.36 6.30 -2.68
N LEU A 56 8.23 5.60 -2.85
CA LEU A 56 7.44 5.69 -4.08
C LEU A 56 6.71 7.04 -4.15
N TRP A 57 6.26 7.58 -3.01
CA TRP A 57 5.72 8.94 -2.97
C TRP A 57 6.75 9.99 -3.41
N LYS A 58 7.99 9.91 -2.93
CA LYS A 58 9.06 10.83 -3.31
C LYS A 58 9.37 10.75 -4.80
N LEU A 59 9.47 9.53 -5.34
CA LEU A 59 9.71 9.31 -6.77
C LEU A 59 8.56 9.85 -7.62
N PHE A 60 7.32 9.49 -7.31
CA PHE A 60 6.14 9.91 -8.07
C PHE A 60 5.91 11.43 -7.99
N MET A 61 6.01 12.01 -6.80
CA MET A 61 5.84 13.47 -6.61
C MET A 61 7.02 14.28 -7.14
N GLY A 62 8.15 13.64 -7.46
CA GLY A 62 9.29 14.27 -8.14
C GLY A 62 9.10 14.45 -9.65
N VAL A 63 8.05 13.87 -10.23
CA VAL A 63 7.76 13.95 -11.67
C VAL A 63 7.16 15.33 -12.02
N PRO A 64 7.77 16.12 -12.92
CA PRO A 64 7.28 17.47 -13.26
C PRO A 64 5.83 17.48 -13.77
N GLU A 65 5.44 16.49 -14.56
CA GLU A 65 4.11 16.34 -15.14
C GLU A 65 3.04 16.07 -14.09
N VAL A 66 3.36 15.28 -13.05
CA VAL A 66 2.47 15.06 -11.90
C VAL A 66 2.23 16.36 -11.16
N GLN A 67 3.29 17.14 -10.92
CA GLN A 67 3.16 18.44 -10.27
C GLN A 67 2.36 19.44 -11.12
N ALA A 68 2.60 19.47 -12.42
CA ALA A 68 1.86 20.32 -13.36
C ALA A 68 0.37 19.95 -13.39
N GLY A 69 0.04 18.67 -13.45
CA GLY A 69 -1.34 18.18 -13.39
C GLY A 69 -2.05 18.54 -12.09
N LEU A 70 -1.36 18.40 -10.94
CA LEU A 70 -1.92 18.81 -9.65
C LEU A 70 -2.20 20.32 -9.59
N ARG A 71 -1.30 21.16 -10.11
CA ARG A 71 -1.52 22.62 -10.20
C ARG A 71 -2.69 22.97 -11.12
N ALA A 72 -2.80 22.31 -12.28
CA ALA A 72 -3.89 22.54 -13.22
C ALA A 72 -5.27 22.16 -12.67
N LEU A 73 -5.30 21.29 -11.65
CA LEU A 73 -6.50 20.86 -10.94
C LEU A 73 -6.67 21.58 -9.59
N ASP A 74 -5.94 22.68 -9.33
CA ASP A 74 -6.00 23.49 -8.11
C ASP A 74 -5.72 22.72 -6.79
N PHE A 75 -4.92 21.64 -6.85
CA PHE A 75 -4.49 20.92 -5.65
C PHE A 75 -3.35 21.63 -4.91
N SER A 76 -3.42 21.60 -3.58
CA SER A 76 -2.33 22.02 -2.69
C SER A 76 -1.60 20.79 -2.13
N SER A 77 -0.26 20.81 -2.08
CA SER A 77 0.55 19.72 -1.55
C SER A 77 1.90 20.22 -1.04
N PRO A 78 2.47 19.66 0.03
CA PRO A 78 3.81 20.03 0.52
C PRO A 78 4.93 19.72 -0.48
N HIS A 79 4.65 18.94 -1.52
CA HIS A 79 5.58 18.64 -2.61
C HIS A 79 5.48 19.63 -3.77
N LEU A 80 4.50 20.54 -3.76
CA LEU A 80 4.41 21.64 -4.70
C LEU A 80 5.12 22.83 -4.07
N GLY A 81 6.23 23.26 -4.68
CA GLY A 81 6.85 24.54 -4.32
C GLY A 81 5.87 25.70 -4.55
N PRO A 82 6.20 26.91 -4.06
CA PRO A 82 5.40 28.11 -4.30
C PRO A 82 5.07 28.24 -5.78
N SER A 83 3.83 28.62 -6.10
CA SER A 83 3.47 28.95 -7.47
C SER A 83 4.43 30.04 -7.94
N ALA A 84 5.16 29.79 -9.03
CA ALA A 84 5.91 30.84 -9.70
C ALA A 84 4.86 31.81 -10.27
N LEU A 85 4.62 32.92 -9.56
CA LEU A 85 3.96 34.09 -10.11
C LEU A 85 4.95 34.86 -11.00
#